data_AF-A0A7Y5KJZ3-F1
#
_entry.id   AF-A0A7Y5KJZ3-F1
#
_cell.length_a   1.000
_cell.length_b   1.000
_cell.length_c   1.000
_cell.angle_alpha   90.00
_cell.angle_beta   90.00
_cell.angle_gamma   90.00
#
_symmetry.space_group_name_H-M   'P 1'
#
loop_
_entity.id
_entity.type
_entity.pdbx_description
1 polymer ?
#
loop_
_entity_poly.entity_id
_entity_poly.type
_entity_poly.pdbx_seq_one_letter_code
_entity_poly.pdbx_strand_id
1 'polypeptide(L)'
;MATDAPADARVKQRKKGKGEPRRPEPALPELGPLGLLRWGWRQLTSMRTALFLLLLLSIAAVPGSIFPQRNIDAGRVADYIAQNPTTSPWLDQLGFFDVYASVWFSAIYLLLFISLVGCIVPRTRVHLAALRARPPKAPARLHRLDEYAEVTTSLSPDEVLEVARGALRRKRFRLDSHDGVSLSGESGYLRESGNLLFHLALTGIIVGMAVGHVFGWRGDIILS
;
A
#
# COMPACT_ATOMS: atom_id res chain seq x y z
N MET A 1 -51.92 36.15 57.48
CA MET A 1 -51.04 36.55 56.36
C MET A 1 -49.64 36.08 56.73
N ALA A 2 -49.16 35.03 56.03
CA ALA A 2 -47.81 34.45 55.89
C ALA A 2 -46.83 34.52 57.11
N THR A 3 -46.54 33.44 57.83
CA THR A 3 -45.63 32.30 57.54
C THR A 3 -44.14 32.63 57.46
N ASP A 4 -43.39 31.88 58.28
CA ASP A 4 -42.03 31.33 58.11
C ASP A 4 -40.79 32.13 58.56
N ALA A 5 -40.15 31.57 59.60
CA ALA A 5 -38.72 31.65 59.87
C ALA A 5 -37.91 31.06 58.68
N PRO A 6 -36.60 31.36 58.51
CA PRO A 6 -35.62 30.45 59.14
C PRO A 6 -34.20 30.99 59.44
N ALA A 7 -33.57 30.31 60.40
CA ALA A 7 -32.19 29.79 60.42
C ALA A 7 -31.02 30.64 59.87
N ASP A 8 -30.20 31.14 60.79
CA ASP A 8 -28.85 31.62 60.52
C ASP A 8 -27.90 30.46 60.19
N ALA A 9 -27.44 30.48 58.94
CA ALA A 9 -26.56 29.49 58.35
C ALA A 9 -25.11 29.62 58.84
N ARG A 10 -24.61 28.56 59.48
CA ARG A 10 -23.18 28.30 59.69
C ARG A 10 -22.46 28.21 58.34
N VAL A 11 -21.66 29.21 57.98
CA VAL A 11 -20.74 29.10 56.84
C VAL A 11 -19.52 28.27 57.24
N LYS A 12 -19.57 26.99 56.87
CA LYS A 12 -18.46 26.03 56.95
C LYS A 12 -17.29 26.50 56.08
N GLN A 13 -16.10 26.50 56.67
CA GLN A 13 -14.82 26.64 55.97
C GLN A 13 -14.76 25.69 54.76
N ARG A 14 -14.56 26.28 53.58
CA ARG A 14 -14.39 25.58 52.32
C ARG A 14 -13.00 24.93 52.31
N LYS A 15 -12.93 23.61 52.50
CA LYS A 15 -11.71 22.81 52.33
C LYS A 15 -11.12 23.08 50.95
N LYS A 16 -9.89 23.57 50.92
CA LYS A 16 -9.03 23.71 49.73
C LYS A 16 -9.03 22.36 48.98
N GLY A 17 -9.39 22.39 47.70
CA GLY A 17 -9.50 21.22 46.84
C GLY A 17 -8.21 20.41 46.83
N LYS A 18 -8.37 19.09 46.99
CA LYS A 18 -7.35 18.07 46.71
C LYS A 18 -6.82 18.30 45.29
N GLY A 19 -5.49 18.33 45.15
CA GLY A 19 -4.83 18.42 43.86
C GLY A 19 -5.36 17.35 42.92
N GLU A 20 -5.75 17.77 41.72
CA GLU A 20 -6.04 16.86 40.62
C GLU A 20 -4.81 15.98 40.37
N PRO A 21 -4.97 14.65 40.22
CA PRO A 21 -3.87 13.80 39.83
C PRO A 21 -3.39 14.26 38.45
N ARG A 22 -2.15 14.75 38.36
CA ARG A 22 -1.47 14.99 37.08
C ARG A 22 -1.61 13.72 36.26
N ARG A 23 -2.28 13.81 35.11
CA ARG A 23 -2.34 12.69 34.15
C ARG A 23 -0.89 12.28 33.85
N PRO A 24 -0.56 10.97 33.92
CA PRO A 24 0.78 10.52 33.60
C PRO A 24 1.15 11.03 32.21
N GLU A 25 2.26 11.75 32.13
CA GLU A 25 2.80 12.25 30.88
C GLU A 25 3.00 11.04 29.95
N PRO A 26 2.51 11.08 28.70
CA PRO A 26 2.66 9.95 27.80
C PRO A 26 4.14 9.71 27.54
N ALA A 27 4.67 8.63 28.12
CA ALA A 27 6.03 8.17 27.86
C ALA A 27 6.13 7.81 26.36
N LEU A 28 6.80 8.67 25.60
CA LEU A 28 7.07 8.41 24.19
C LEU A 28 7.99 7.18 24.14
N PRO A 29 7.65 6.14 23.36
CA PRO A 29 8.50 4.96 23.25
C PRO A 29 9.83 5.37 22.64
N GLU A 30 10.92 5.16 23.39
CA GLU A 30 12.27 5.31 22.85
C GLU A 30 12.47 4.23 21.78
N LEU A 31 12.48 4.68 20.51
CA LEU A 31 12.73 3.80 19.38
C LEU A 31 14.22 3.44 19.41
N GLY A 32 14.55 2.30 20.00
CA GLY A 32 15.87 1.68 19.79
C GLY A 32 16.16 1.44 18.31
N PRO A 33 17.40 1.11 17.92
CA PRO A 33 17.81 0.95 16.51
C PRO A 33 16.91 -0.01 15.70
N LEU A 34 16.47 -1.11 16.33
CA LEU A 34 15.52 -2.06 15.73
C LEU A 34 14.12 -1.45 15.54
N GLY A 35 13.69 -0.58 16.46
CA GLY A 35 12.45 0.18 16.36
C GLY A 35 12.47 1.14 15.17
N LEU A 36 13.58 1.84 14.96
CA LEU A 36 13.79 2.73 13.82
C LEU A 36 13.79 1.95 12.50
N LEU A 37 14.51 0.84 12.41
CA LEU A 37 14.54 -0.01 11.22
C LEU A 37 13.14 -0.56 10.87
N ARG A 38 12.40 -1.06 11.88
CA ARG A 38 11.04 -1.57 11.68
C ARG A 38 10.05 -0.47 11.31
N TRP A 39 10.23 0.74 11.84
CA TRP A 39 9.43 1.90 11.46
C TRP A 39 9.74 2.32 10.02
N GLY A 40 11.02 2.43 9.65
CA GLY A 40 11.45 2.77 8.30
C GLY A 40 10.95 1.76 7.27
N TRP A 41 11.06 0.45 7.58
CA TRP A 41 10.51 -0.61 6.74
C TRP A 41 9.00 -0.45 6.52
N ARG A 42 8.23 -0.23 7.59
CA ARG A 42 6.77 -0.02 7.49
C ARG A 42 6.43 1.21 6.64
N GLN A 43 7.21 2.28 6.73
CA GLN A 43 7.01 3.45 5.88
C GLN A 43 7.32 3.16 4.43
N LEU A 44 8.43 2.49 4.15
CA LEU A 44 8.84 2.14 2.78
C LEU A 44 7.81 1.22 2.12
N THR A 45 7.21 0.28 2.86
CA THR A 45 6.20 -0.64 2.33
C THR A 45 4.77 -0.07 2.26
N SER A 46 4.57 1.21 2.57
CA SER A 46 3.23 1.82 2.52
C SER A 46 2.84 2.25 1.10
N MET A 47 1.57 2.09 0.72
CA MET A 47 1.04 2.56 -0.56
C MET A 47 1.24 4.07 -0.75
N ARG A 48 1.07 4.84 0.34
CA ARG A 48 1.26 6.28 0.33
C ARG A 48 2.68 6.64 -0.11
N THR A 49 3.68 5.98 0.47
CA THR A 49 5.08 6.21 0.14
C THR A 49 5.37 5.83 -1.31
N ALA A 50 4.82 4.72 -1.81
CA ALA A 50 4.96 4.34 -3.21
C ALA A 50 4.47 5.45 -4.17
N LEU A 51 3.29 6.03 -3.90
CA LEU A 51 2.75 7.12 -4.71
C LEU A 51 3.62 8.38 -4.67
N PHE A 52 4.15 8.74 -3.50
CA PHE A 52 5.09 9.86 -3.38
C PHE A 52 6.39 9.60 -4.12
N LEU A 53 6.94 8.38 -4.04
CA LEU A 53 8.16 7.99 -4.76
C LEU A 53 7.94 8.00 -6.27
N LEU A 54 6.77 7.58 -6.75
CA LEU A 54 6.40 7.69 -8.16
C LEU A 54 6.36 9.15 -8.62
N LEU A 55 5.73 10.04 -7.85
CA LEU A 55 5.71 11.46 -8.16
C LEU A 55 7.11 12.06 -8.15
N LEU A 56 7.92 11.72 -7.14
CA LEU A 56 9.29 12.17 -7.01
C LEU A 56 10.14 11.69 -8.18
N LEU A 57 10.00 10.43 -8.60
CA LEU A 57 10.67 9.86 -9.77
C LEU A 57 10.29 10.61 -11.05
N SER A 58 9.00 10.94 -11.23
CA SER A 58 8.54 11.72 -12.38
C SER A 58 9.19 13.10 -12.43
N ILE A 59 9.28 13.80 -11.29
CA ILE A 59 9.96 15.11 -11.20
C ILE A 59 11.47 14.94 -11.46
N ALA A 60 12.07 13.92 -10.87
CA ALA A 60 13.48 13.57 -11.04
C ALA A 60 13.86 13.24 -12.49
N ALA A 61 12.92 12.79 -13.32
CA ALA A 61 13.16 12.51 -14.74
C ALA A 61 13.15 13.76 -15.62
N VAL A 62 12.52 14.86 -15.18
CA VAL A 62 12.40 16.11 -15.95
C VAL A 62 13.75 16.65 -16.41
N PRO A 63 14.79 16.76 -15.56
CA PRO A 63 16.07 17.29 -16.00
C PRO A 63 16.73 16.45 -17.10
N GLY A 64 16.49 15.14 -17.12
CA GLY A 64 17.00 14.23 -18.17
C GLY A 64 16.47 14.55 -19.56
N SER A 65 15.30 15.22 -19.64
CA SER A 65 14.71 15.69 -20.90
C SER A 65 15.12 17.12 -21.29
N ILE A 66 15.61 17.91 -20.33
CA ILE A 66 15.98 19.33 -20.54
C ILE A 66 17.45 19.45 -20.94
N PHE A 67 18.34 18.74 -20.23
CA PHE A 67 19.79 18.81 -20.44
C PHE A 67 20.24 17.72 -21.41
N PRO A 68 21.27 17.98 -22.26
CA PRO A 68 21.83 16.94 -23.11
C PRO A 68 22.37 15.79 -22.25
N GLN A 69 22.14 14.55 -22.66
CA GLN A 69 22.58 13.36 -21.91
C GLN A 69 23.75 12.68 -22.62
N ARG A 70 24.80 12.31 -21.89
CA ARG A 70 26.02 11.72 -22.49
C ARG A 70 25.77 10.37 -23.17
N ASN A 71 24.80 9.60 -22.66
CA ASN A 71 24.40 8.33 -23.24
C ASN A 71 23.63 8.46 -24.57
N ILE A 72 23.15 9.66 -24.91
CA ILE A 72 22.45 9.95 -26.17
C ILE A 72 23.40 10.64 -27.15
N ASP A 73 24.07 11.72 -26.71
CA ASP A 73 24.98 12.49 -27.55
C ASP A 73 26.05 13.18 -26.69
N ALA A 74 27.22 12.55 -26.60
CA ALA A 74 28.36 13.08 -25.86
C ALA A 74 28.93 14.38 -26.47
N GLY A 75 28.83 14.57 -27.79
CA GLY A 75 29.30 15.77 -28.48
C GLY A 75 28.48 16.99 -28.09
N ARG A 76 27.15 16.86 -28.09
CA ARG A 76 26.24 17.92 -27.65
C ARG A 76 26.41 18.31 -26.19
N VAL A 77 26.78 17.35 -25.32
CA VAL A 77 27.15 17.67 -23.93
C VAL A 77 28.45 18.47 -23.89
N ALA A 78 29.48 18.08 -24.65
CA ALA A 78 30.75 18.83 -24.72
C ALA A 78 30.54 20.27 -25.22
N ASP A 79 29.71 20.46 -26.26
CA ASP A 79 29.35 21.77 -26.78
C ASP A 79 28.62 22.62 -25.72
N TYR A 80 27.68 22.02 -24.98
CA TYR A 80 26.97 22.69 -23.90
C TYR A 80 27.92 23.14 -22.79
N ILE A 81 28.86 22.28 -22.39
CA ILE A 81 29.87 22.59 -21.37
C ILE A 81 30.76 23.74 -21.82
N ALA A 82 31.23 23.72 -23.07
CA ALA A 82 32.05 24.79 -23.64
C ALA A 82 31.31 26.13 -23.69
N GLN A 83 30.00 26.11 -23.98
CA GLN A 83 29.15 27.31 -24.04
C GLN A 83 28.75 27.84 -22.66
N ASN A 84 28.77 27.00 -21.61
CA ASN A 84 28.29 27.35 -20.27
C ASN A 84 29.33 27.03 -19.18
N PRO A 85 30.53 27.64 -19.20
CA PRO A 85 31.65 27.23 -18.35
C PRO A 85 31.43 27.47 -16.85
N THR A 86 30.53 28.39 -16.47
CA THR A 86 30.27 28.74 -15.06
C THR A 86 29.27 27.80 -14.38
N THR A 87 28.23 27.36 -15.09
CA THR A 87 27.15 26.52 -14.53
C THR A 87 27.40 25.03 -14.75
N SER A 88 28.07 24.67 -15.85
CA SER A 88 28.27 23.26 -16.24
C SER A 88 29.02 22.42 -15.22
N PRO A 89 30.07 22.89 -14.51
CA PRO A 89 30.74 22.08 -13.49
C PRO A 89 29.80 21.64 -12.36
N TRP A 90 28.87 22.52 -11.94
CA TRP A 90 27.87 22.20 -10.92
C TRP A 90 26.83 21.22 -11.44
N LEU A 91 26.35 21.43 -12.67
CA LEU A 91 25.42 20.53 -13.32
C LEU A 91 26.01 19.13 -13.47
N ASP A 92 27.29 19.07 -13.83
CA ASP A 92 28.02 17.82 -14.01
C ASP A 92 28.25 17.07 -12.69
N GLN A 93 28.69 17.77 -11.65
CA GLN A 93 28.85 17.20 -10.30
C GLN A 93 27.54 16.67 -9.72
N LEU A 94 26.42 17.35 -10.00
CA LEU A 94 25.10 16.91 -9.61
C LEU A 94 24.54 15.81 -10.54
N GLY A 95 25.22 15.47 -11.64
CA GLY A 95 24.82 14.39 -12.54
C GLY A 95 23.69 14.75 -13.52
N PHE A 96 23.51 16.02 -13.86
CA PHE A 96 22.45 16.46 -14.80
C PHE A 96 22.69 16.07 -16.27
N PHE A 97 23.92 15.74 -16.64
CA PHE A 97 24.25 15.21 -17.97
C PHE A 97 24.24 13.66 -18.03
N ASP A 98 24.03 13.00 -16.88
CA ASP A 98 23.92 11.56 -16.71
C ASP A 98 22.80 11.20 -15.73
N VAL A 99 21.62 11.82 -15.90
CA VAL A 99 20.54 11.79 -14.89
C VAL A 99 20.16 10.36 -14.53
N TYR A 100 20.03 9.49 -15.53
CA TYR A 100 19.62 8.09 -15.34
C TYR A 100 20.69 7.21 -14.67
N ALA A 101 21.95 7.63 -14.67
CA ALA A 101 23.05 6.95 -13.99
C ALA A 101 23.45 7.63 -12.66
N SER A 102 22.85 8.78 -12.35
CA SER A 102 23.18 9.56 -11.15
C SER A 102 22.80 8.82 -9.86
N VAL A 103 23.55 9.10 -8.79
CA VAL A 103 23.34 8.48 -7.47
C VAL A 103 21.96 8.82 -6.90
N TRP A 104 21.51 10.07 -7.04
CA TRP A 104 20.23 10.52 -6.51
C TRP A 104 19.04 9.92 -7.27
N PHE A 105 19.11 9.82 -8.60
CA PHE A 105 18.06 9.19 -9.40
C PHE A 105 17.97 7.69 -9.08
N SER A 106 19.14 7.02 -9.02
CA SER A 106 19.23 5.60 -8.66
C SER A 106 18.69 5.34 -7.26
N ALA A 107 18.93 6.23 -6.29
CA ALA A 107 18.39 6.12 -4.94
C ALA A 107 16.85 6.16 -4.94
N ILE A 108 16.23 7.10 -5.67
CA ILE A 108 14.77 7.18 -5.80
C ILE A 108 14.21 5.92 -6.46
N TYR A 109 14.82 5.47 -7.55
CA TYR A 109 14.45 4.25 -8.25
C TYR A 109 14.52 3.01 -7.33
N LEU A 110 15.62 2.85 -6.59
CA LEU A 110 15.80 1.72 -5.67
C LEU A 110 14.78 1.76 -4.52
N LEU A 111 14.52 2.94 -3.94
CA LEU A 111 13.48 3.10 -2.92
C LEU A 111 12.10 2.74 -3.47
N LEU A 112 11.77 3.19 -4.68
CA LEU A 112 10.52 2.84 -5.35
C LEU A 112 10.42 1.33 -5.58
N PHE A 113 11.48 0.71 -6.07
CA PHE A 113 11.54 -0.72 -6.31
C PHE A 113 11.37 -1.53 -5.02
N ILE A 114 12.08 -1.16 -3.95
CA ILE A 114 11.93 -1.81 -2.64
C ILE A 114 10.51 -1.60 -2.10
N SER A 115 9.92 -0.42 -2.27
CA SER A 115 8.54 -0.13 -1.87
C SER A 115 7.54 -1.01 -2.63
N LEU A 116 7.72 -1.16 -3.94
CA LEU A 116 6.91 -2.03 -4.81
C LEU A 116 6.98 -3.50 -4.35
N VAL A 117 8.18 -4.03 -4.12
CA VAL A 117 8.36 -5.40 -3.61
C VAL A 117 7.79 -5.52 -2.19
N GLY A 118 7.96 -4.49 -1.37
CA GLY A 118 7.48 -4.44 0.00
C GLY A 118 5.96 -4.44 0.11
N CYS A 119 5.25 -3.80 -0.83
CA CYS A 119 3.79 -3.76 -0.84
C CYS A 119 3.17 -5.01 -1.49
N ILE A 120 3.86 -5.64 -2.46
CA ILE A 120 3.32 -6.80 -3.18
C ILE A 120 3.36 -8.08 -2.34
N VAL A 121 4.44 -8.34 -1.61
CA VAL A 121 4.62 -9.58 -0.83
C VAL A 121 3.49 -9.82 0.19
N PRO A 122 3.15 -8.88 1.09
CA PRO A 122 2.08 -9.10 2.06
C PRO A 122 0.71 -9.22 1.38
N ARG A 123 0.47 -8.43 0.31
CA ARG A 123 -0.78 -8.48 -0.45
C ARG A 123 -0.97 -9.83 -1.13
N THR A 124 0.09 -10.37 -1.74
CA THR A 124 0.07 -11.71 -2.34
C THR A 124 -0.23 -12.79 -1.32
N ARG A 125 0.34 -12.71 -0.12
CA ARG A 125 0.05 -13.69 0.94
C ARG A 125 -1.41 -13.67 1.37
N VAL A 126 -1.98 -12.48 1.60
CA VAL A 126 -3.38 -12.32 1.99
C VAL A 126 -4.31 -12.82 0.87
N HIS A 127 -4.02 -12.46 -0.38
CA HIS A 127 -4.81 -12.88 -1.53
C HIS A 127 -4.75 -14.40 -1.74
N LEU A 128 -3.57 -15.00 -1.64
CA LEU A 128 -3.40 -16.44 -1.75
C LEU A 128 -4.12 -17.19 -0.62
N ALA A 129 -4.12 -16.64 0.60
CA ALA A 129 -4.89 -17.17 1.71
C ALA A 129 -6.40 -17.08 1.44
N ALA A 130 -6.90 -15.95 0.92
CA ALA A 130 -8.31 -15.77 0.57
C ALA A 130 -8.75 -16.72 -0.56
N LEU A 131 -7.93 -16.91 -1.59
CA LEU A 131 -8.21 -17.87 -2.68
C LEU A 131 -8.31 -19.32 -2.17
N ARG A 132 -7.52 -19.67 -1.16
CA ARG A 132 -7.52 -21.00 -0.54
C ARG A 132 -8.59 -21.16 0.54
N ALA A 133 -9.12 -20.06 1.08
CA ALA A 133 -10.18 -20.09 2.07
C ALA A 133 -11.49 -20.62 1.48
N ARG A 134 -12.32 -21.16 2.37
CA ARG A 134 -13.71 -21.48 2.05
C ARG A 134 -14.55 -20.20 2.10
N PRO A 135 -15.62 -20.08 1.28
CA PRO A 135 -16.61 -19.03 1.41
C PRO A 135 -17.04 -18.84 2.88
N PRO A 136 -17.18 -17.60 3.38
CA PRO A 136 -17.49 -17.38 4.79
C PRO A 136 -18.87 -17.92 5.17
N LYS A 137 -19.05 -18.30 6.44
CA LYS A 137 -20.35 -18.74 6.97
C LYS A 137 -21.44 -17.69 6.75
N ALA A 138 -22.65 -18.16 6.44
CA ALA A 138 -23.82 -17.29 6.36
C ALA A 138 -24.05 -16.63 7.74
N PRO A 139 -24.27 -15.30 7.78
CA PRO A 139 -24.48 -14.61 9.05
C PRO A 139 -25.81 -15.05 9.69
N ALA A 140 -25.81 -15.17 11.02
CA ALA A 140 -27.00 -15.61 11.76
C ALA A 140 -28.21 -14.65 11.65
N ARG A 141 -27.99 -13.40 11.21
CA ARG A 141 -29.02 -12.36 11.06
C ARG A 141 -29.00 -11.77 9.66
N LEU A 142 -29.56 -12.49 8.69
CA LEU A 142 -29.60 -12.09 7.28
C LEU A 142 -30.32 -10.74 7.06
N HIS A 143 -31.35 -10.43 7.85
CA HIS A 143 -32.10 -9.17 7.77
C HIS A 143 -31.28 -7.91 8.09
N ARG A 144 -30.05 -8.04 8.59
CA ARG A 144 -29.15 -6.90 8.85
C ARG A 144 -28.26 -6.55 7.64
N LEU A 145 -28.31 -7.35 6.58
CA LEU A 145 -27.59 -7.05 5.34
C LEU A 145 -28.37 -6.00 4.55
N ASP A 146 -27.65 -5.07 3.93
CA ASP A 146 -28.24 -4.00 3.12
C ASP A 146 -29.08 -4.56 1.95
N GLU A 147 -28.63 -5.67 1.38
CA GLU A 147 -29.31 -6.41 0.31
C GLU A 147 -29.93 -7.69 0.88
N TYR A 148 -31.11 -7.57 1.49
CA TYR A 148 -31.91 -8.68 2.01
C TYR A 148 -33.20 -8.85 1.20
N ALA A 149 -33.48 -10.08 0.77
CA ALA A 149 -34.74 -10.45 0.16
C ALA A 149 -35.26 -11.75 0.80
N GLU A 150 -36.55 -11.79 1.07
CA GLU A 150 -37.25 -12.96 1.60
C GLU A 150 -38.30 -13.40 0.60
N VAL A 151 -38.36 -14.71 0.34
CA VAL A 151 -39.31 -15.31 -0.60
C VAL A 151 -39.90 -16.56 0.04
N THR A 152 -41.23 -16.59 0.14
CA THR A 152 -41.96 -17.78 0.58
C THR A 152 -42.21 -18.70 -0.61
N THR A 153 -41.95 -20.01 -0.43
CA THR A 153 -42.13 -21.03 -1.46
C THR A 153 -42.75 -22.30 -0.85
N SER A 154 -43.41 -23.11 -1.68
CA SER A 154 -43.95 -24.41 -1.30
C SER A 154 -42.92 -25.55 -1.40
N LEU A 155 -41.72 -25.27 -1.91
CA LEU A 155 -40.62 -26.24 -2.01
C LEU A 155 -40.10 -26.64 -0.62
N SER A 156 -39.64 -27.88 -0.49
CA SER A 156 -38.92 -28.32 0.70
C SER A 156 -37.56 -27.59 0.83
N PRO A 157 -36.99 -27.48 2.04
CA PRO A 157 -35.70 -26.81 2.25
C PRO A 157 -34.57 -27.35 1.36
N ASP A 158 -34.52 -28.68 1.15
CA ASP A 158 -33.49 -29.32 0.33
C ASP A 158 -33.63 -28.96 -1.15
N GLU A 159 -34.86 -28.92 -1.67
CA GLU A 159 -35.14 -28.49 -3.05
C GLU A 159 -34.77 -27.02 -3.27
N VAL A 160 -35.05 -26.15 -2.29
CA VAL A 160 -34.65 -24.74 -2.34
C VAL A 160 -33.13 -24.60 -2.42
N LEU A 161 -32.40 -25.36 -1.61
CA LEU A 161 -30.93 -25.35 -1.61
C LEU A 161 -30.36 -25.84 -2.94
N GLU A 162 -30.92 -26.89 -3.55
CA GLU A 162 -30.48 -27.38 -4.85
C GLU A 162 -30.74 -26.37 -5.98
N VAL A 163 -31.91 -25.73 -6.00
CA VAL A 163 -32.22 -24.66 -6.96
C VAL A 163 -31.24 -23.50 -6.79
N ALA A 164 -30.99 -23.08 -5.54
CA ALA A 164 -30.03 -22.02 -5.23
C ALA A 164 -28.60 -22.38 -5.65
N ARG A 165 -28.13 -23.61 -5.37
CA ARG A 165 -26.83 -24.12 -5.83
C ARG A 165 -26.73 -24.08 -7.35
N GLY A 166 -27.76 -24.54 -8.05
CA GLY A 166 -27.81 -24.52 -9.51
C GLY A 166 -27.72 -23.10 -10.09
N ALA A 167 -28.48 -22.16 -9.53
CA ALA A 167 -28.49 -20.76 -9.96
C ALA A 167 -27.13 -20.08 -9.72
N LEU A 168 -26.53 -20.28 -8.54
CA LEU A 168 -25.25 -19.66 -8.19
C LEU A 168 -24.06 -20.28 -8.93
N ARG A 169 -24.07 -21.60 -9.18
CA ARG A 169 -23.05 -22.28 -10.01
C ARG A 169 -23.04 -21.76 -11.44
N ARG A 170 -24.21 -21.52 -12.05
CA ARG A 170 -24.31 -20.91 -13.39
C ARG A 170 -23.66 -19.53 -13.45
N LYS A 171 -23.74 -18.77 -12.34
CA LYS A 171 -23.09 -17.46 -12.19
C LYS A 171 -21.61 -17.56 -11.77
N ARG A 172 -21.02 -18.76 -11.69
CA ARG A 172 -19.63 -19.04 -11.31
C ARG A 172 -19.25 -18.59 -9.88
N PHE A 173 -20.18 -18.69 -8.94
CA PHE A 173 -19.87 -18.52 -7.52
C PHE A 173 -19.16 -19.76 -6.97
N ARG A 174 -18.17 -19.56 -6.08
CA ARG A 174 -17.66 -20.62 -5.20
C ARG A 174 -18.66 -20.79 -4.07
N LEU A 175 -19.13 -22.02 -3.88
CA LEU A 175 -20.17 -22.35 -2.91
C LEU A 175 -19.61 -23.16 -1.76
N ASP A 176 -20.12 -22.90 -0.56
CA ASP A 176 -19.90 -23.76 0.60
C ASP A 176 -21.16 -23.83 1.46
N SER A 177 -21.40 -24.99 2.06
CA SER A 177 -22.52 -25.22 2.97
C SER A 177 -21.95 -25.70 4.29
N HIS A 178 -22.11 -24.88 5.33
CA HIS A 178 -21.50 -25.16 6.63
C HIS A 178 -22.38 -26.03 7.51
N ASP A 179 -23.68 -25.74 7.52
CA ASP A 179 -24.62 -26.30 8.51
C ASP A 179 -25.79 -27.05 7.83
N GLY A 180 -25.68 -27.35 6.54
CA GLY A 180 -26.69 -28.05 5.73
C GLY A 180 -27.94 -27.24 5.38
N VAL A 181 -28.28 -26.23 6.19
CA VAL A 181 -29.46 -25.36 6.01
C VAL A 181 -29.14 -24.00 5.37
N SER A 182 -27.84 -23.70 5.18
CA SER A 182 -27.37 -22.44 4.61
C SER A 182 -26.39 -22.70 3.47
N LEU A 183 -26.41 -21.79 2.50
CA LEU A 183 -25.53 -21.80 1.34
C LEU A 183 -24.83 -20.44 1.23
N SER A 184 -23.51 -20.45 1.35
CA SER A 184 -22.68 -19.26 1.15
C SER A 184 -22.06 -19.30 -0.24
N GLY A 185 -22.06 -18.15 -0.91
CA GLY A 185 -21.46 -18.00 -2.23
C GLY A 185 -20.57 -16.77 -2.32
N GLU A 186 -19.34 -16.94 -2.81
CA GLU A 186 -18.42 -15.82 -3.10
C GLU A 186 -18.03 -15.80 -4.58
N SER A 187 -17.82 -14.61 -5.12
CA SER A 187 -17.27 -14.42 -6.48
C SER A 187 -16.41 -13.15 -6.52
N GLY A 188 -15.69 -12.92 -7.63
CA GLY A 188 -15.07 -11.62 -7.88
C GLY A 188 -13.55 -11.50 -7.66
N TYR A 189 -12.81 -12.60 -7.44
CA TYR A 189 -11.35 -12.54 -7.25
C TYR A 189 -10.54 -12.13 -8.49
N LEU A 190 -11.14 -12.10 -9.69
CA LEU A 190 -10.42 -11.85 -10.94
C LEU A 190 -9.77 -10.47 -11.02
N ARG A 191 -10.47 -9.41 -10.60
CA ARG A 191 -9.95 -8.03 -10.67
C ARG A 191 -8.72 -7.86 -9.77
N GLU A 192 -8.83 -8.35 -8.54
CA GLU A 192 -7.74 -8.29 -7.56
C GLU A 192 -6.55 -9.17 -7.97
N SER A 193 -6.82 -10.39 -8.46
CA SER A 193 -5.79 -11.30 -8.97
C SER A 193 -5.04 -10.72 -10.17
N GLY A 194 -5.75 -10.09 -11.10
CA GLY A 194 -5.16 -9.46 -12.28
C GLY A 194 -4.26 -8.29 -11.91
N ASN A 195 -4.72 -7.43 -10.99
CA ASN A 195 -3.91 -6.34 -10.46
C ASN A 195 -2.61 -6.88 -9.83
N LEU A 196 -2.72 -7.91 -8.98
CA LEU A 196 -1.57 -8.48 -8.30
C LEU A 196 -0.60 -9.18 -9.27
N LEU A 197 -1.13 -9.92 -10.25
CA LEU A 197 -0.34 -10.61 -11.27
C LEU A 197 0.45 -9.60 -12.12
N PHE A 198 -0.16 -8.47 -12.49
CA PHE A 198 0.52 -7.40 -13.21
C PHE A 198 1.74 -6.89 -12.43
N HIS A 199 1.58 -6.60 -11.14
CA HIS A 199 2.68 -6.13 -10.30
C HIS A 199 3.77 -7.20 -10.14
N LEU A 200 3.40 -8.48 -10.02
CA LEU A 200 4.35 -9.60 -9.93
C LEU A 200 5.15 -9.75 -11.22
N ALA A 201 4.49 -9.66 -12.38
CA ALA A 201 5.13 -9.73 -13.68
C ALA A 201 6.09 -8.56 -13.90
N LEU A 202 5.68 -7.32 -13.60
CA LEU A 202 6.54 -6.14 -13.70
C LEU A 202 7.79 -6.28 -12.83
N THR A 203 7.61 -6.70 -11.58
CA THR A 203 8.73 -6.94 -10.66
C THR A 203 9.64 -8.06 -11.19
N GLY A 204 9.06 -9.14 -11.70
CA GLY A 204 9.80 -10.25 -12.29
C GLY A 204 10.67 -9.84 -13.48
N ILE A 205 10.15 -8.98 -14.36
CA ILE A 205 10.91 -8.44 -15.50
C ILE A 205 12.10 -7.62 -15.01
N ILE A 206 11.90 -6.74 -14.03
CA ILE A 206 12.98 -5.89 -13.48
C ILE A 206 14.08 -6.76 -12.84
N VAL A 207 13.70 -7.74 -12.02
CA VAL A 207 14.66 -8.67 -11.41
C VAL A 207 15.38 -9.48 -12.48
N GLY A 208 14.67 -9.98 -13.48
CA GLY A 208 15.23 -10.74 -14.60
C GLY A 208 16.26 -9.92 -15.38
N MET A 209 15.97 -8.66 -15.69
CA MET A 209 16.92 -7.75 -16.34
C MET A 209 18.14 -7.46 -15.45
N ALA A 210 17.95 -7.23 -14.15
CA ALA A 210 19.05 -6.98 -13.23
C ALA A 210 20.00 -8.20 -13.14
N VAL A 211 19.44 -9.40 -13.04
CA VAL A 211 20.20 -10.66 -13.08
C VAL A 211 20.90 -10.80 -14.44
N GLY A 212 20.18 -10.59 -15.54
CA GLY A 212 20.72 -10.62 -16.89
C GLY A 212 21.86 -9.62 -17.11
N HIS A 213 21.82 -8.44 -16.49
CA HIS A 213 22.90 -7.45 -16.58
C HIS A 213 24.17 -7.90 -15.82
N VAL A 214 24.02 -8.60 -14.70
CA VAL A 214 25.14 -9.07 -13.87
C VAL A 214 25.79 -10.34 -14.46
N PHE A 215 24.99 -11.25 -14.99
CA PHE A 215 25.45 -12.55 -15.51
C PHE A 215 25.52 -12.62 -17.04
N GLY A 216 25.04 -11.60 -17.74
CA GLY A 216 25.00 -11.55 -19.21
C GLY A 216 26.36 -11.26 -19.81
N TRP A 217 26.75 -12.09 -20.77
CA TRP A 217 27.98 -11.95 -21.53
C TRP A 217 27.89 -10.72 -22.46
N ARG A 218 28.76 -9.73 -22.27
CA ARG A 218 28.93 -8.61 -23.21
C ARG A 218 30.04 -8.98 -24.18
N GLY A 219 29.66 -9.35 -25.41
CA GLY A 219 30.60 -9.48 -26.51
C GLY A 219 30.92 -8.09 -27.05
N ASP A 220 31.93 -7.42 -26.48
CA ASP A 220 32.45 -6.18 -27.06
C ASP A 220 33.31 -6.55 -28.28
N ILE A 221 32.76 -6.35 -29.48
CA ILE A 221 33.56 -6.45 -30.71
C ILE A 221 34.35 -5.15 -30.82
N ILE A 222 35.64 -5.23 -30.48
CA ILE A 222 36.59 -4.15 -30.75
C ILE A 222 36.77 -4.11 -32.26
N LEU A 223 36.14 -3.13 -32.93
CA LEU A 223 36.52 -2.75 -34.28
C LEU A 223 37.83 -1.96 -34.18
N SER A 224 38.94 -2.68 -34.32
CA SER A 224 40.27 -2.12 -34.56
C SER A 224 40.41 -1.62 -35.99
#